data_AF-A0A830ZWL7-F1
#
_entry.id   AF-A0A830ZWL7-F1
#
_cell.length_a   1.000
_cell.length_b   1.000
_cell.length_c   1.000
_cell.angle_alpha   90.00
_cell.angle_beta   90.00
_cell.angle_gamma   90.00
#
_symmetry.space_group_name_H-M   'P 1'
#
loop_
_entity.id
_entity.type
_entity.pdbx_description
1 polymer ?
#
loop_
_entity_poly.entity_id
_entity_poly.type
_entity_poly.pdbx_seq_one_letter_code
_entity_poly.pdbx_strand_id
1 'polypeptide(L)'
;MRRVHVLKNGVTLMLHLFAGLDLNTGLLLILALLFVLFYEAINGFHDTANAVATVIYTRAMRSQLAVVMAGVFNFFGVLLGGLSVAYAIVHLLPTDLLLNVGSAHGLAMVFSMLLAAIIWNLGTWYFGLPASSSHTLIGAIIGIGLTNALLTGTSVVDALNIPKMLGIFMSLVLSPIVGLVIAGGLVFILRRYWSGNKKRRRIHMTPAEREKLDGKKKPRRSGPGSH
;
A
#
# COMPACT_ATOMS: atom_id res chain seq x y z
N MET A 1 -16.22 -26.53 25.13
CA MET A 1 -15.70 -27.75 24.45
C MET A 1 -15.84 -27.75 22.92
N ARG A 2 -16.93 -27.25 22.30
CA ARG A 2 -17.09 -27.27 20.82
C ARG A 2 -16.04 -26.48 20.01
N ARG A 3 -15.59 -25.30 20.47
CA ARG A 3 -14.57 -24.50 19.73
C ARG A 3 -13.20 -25.19 19.60
N VAL A 4 -12.76 -25.91 20.64
CA VAL A 4 -11.46 -26.61 20.63
C VAL A 4 -11.50 -27.82 19.69
N HIS A 5 -12.66 -28.48 19.57
CA HIS A 5 -12.86 -29.59 18.64
C HIS A 5 -12.92 -29.09 17.18
N VAL A 6 -13.53 -27.93 16.92
CA VAL A 6 -13.54 -27.28 15.60
C VAL A 6 -12.14 -26.82 15.18
N LEU A 7 -11.35 -26.25 16.11
CA LEU A 7 -9.95 -25.85 15.84
C LEU A 7 -9.03 -27.05 15.59
N LYS A 8 -9.16 -28.14 16.36
CA LYS A 8 -8.41 -29.37 16.11
C LYS A 8 -8.77 -29.97 14.75
N ASN A 9 -10.06 -30.09 14.45
CA ASN A 9 -10.51 -30.64 13.17
C ASN A 9 -10.12 -29.74 11.98
N GLY A 10 -10.12 -28.41 12.15
CA GLY A 10 -9.67 -27.47 11.12
C GLY A 10 -8.16 -27.58 10.85
N VAL A 11 -7.33 -27.63 11.89
CA VAL A 11 -5.87 -27.80 11.75
C VAL A 11 -5.53 -29.16 11.15
N THR A 12 -6.19 -30.23 11.59
CA THR A 12 -6.00 -31.57 11.03
C THR A 12 -6.49 -31.66 9.58
N LEU A 13 -7.58 -30.97 9.22
CA LEU A 13 -8.06 -30.86 7.83
C LEU A 13 -7.09 -30.07 6.95
N MET A 14 -6.53 -28.95 7.44
CA MET A 14 -5.52 -28.20 6.70
C MET A 14 -4.24 -29.01 6.50
N LEU A 15 -3.77 -29.72 7.54
CA LEU A 15 -2.62 -30.61 7.42
C LEU A 15 -2.87 -31.77 6.46
N HIS A 16 -4.09 -32.33 6.43
CA HIS A 16 -4.48 -33.33 5.42
C HIS A 16 -4.49 -32.78 3.99
N LEU A 17 -4.82 -31.49 3.82
CA LEU A 17 -4.77 -30.80 2.52
C LEU A 17 -3.34 -30.74 1.96
N PHE A 18 -2.33 -30.63 2.84
CA PHE A 18 -0.91 -30.66 2.47
C PHE A 18 -0.31 -32.07 2.43
N ALA A 19 -0.85 -33.01 3.23
CA ALA A 19 -0.36 -34.39 3.30
C ALA A 19 -0.64 -35.23 2.04
N GLY A 20 -1.59 -34.79 1.19
CA GLY A 20 -1.88 -35.41 -0.11
C GLY A 20 -1.20 -34.72 -1.30
N LEU A 21 -0.34 -33.72 -1.08
CA LEU A 21 0.35 -33.02 -2.16
C LEU A 21 1.63 -33.77 -2.55
N ASP A 22 1.87 -33.89 -3.85
CA ASP A 22 3.15 -34.32 -4.37
C ASP A 22 4.27 -33.39 -3.86
N LEU A 23 5.41 -33.98 -3.52
CA LEU A 23 6.58 -33.25 -3.00
C LEU A 23 6.97 -32.06 -3.90
N ASN A 24 6.84 -32.23 -5.22
CA ASN A 24 7.09 -31.19 -6.21
C ASN A 24 6.13 -30.00 -6.06
N THR A 25 4.84 -30.25 -5.87
CA THR A 25 3.84 -29.19 -5.65
C THR A 25 4.07 -28.48 -4.32
N GLY A 26 4.42 -29.22 -3.26
CA GLY A 26 4.78 -28.63 -1.97
C GLY A 26 5.98 -27.68 -2.06
N LEU A 27 7.05 -28.09 -2.76
CA LEU A 27 8.23 -27.25 -2.99
C LEU A 27 7.88 -25.99 -3.80
N LEU A 28 7.06 -26.12 -4.84
CA LEU A 28 6.63 -24.98 -5.66
C LEU A 28 5.74 -24.00 -4.86
N LEU A 29 4.89 -24.48 -3.95
CA LEU A 29 4.12 -23.61 -3.07
C LEU A 29 5.01 -22.81 -2.11
N ILE A 30 6.03 -23.44 -1.52
CA ILE A 30 7.02 -22.74 -0.69
C ILE A 30 7.75 -21.68 -1.50
N LEU A 31 8.17 -22.02 -2.73
CA LEU A 31 8.83 -21.06 -3.62
C LEU A 31 7.91 -19.90 -4.00
N ALA A 32 6.63 -20.16 -4.28
CA ALA A 32 5.64 -19.11 -4.56
C ALA A 32 5.44 -18.19 -3.35
N LEU A 33 5.40 -18.75 -2.14
CA LEU A 33 5.33 -17.96 -0.91
C LEU A 33 6.55 -17.05 -0.75
N LEU A 34 7.76 -17.56 -1.04
CA LEU A 34 8.97 -16.75 -1.00
C LEU A 34 8.91 -15.58 -2.00
N PHE A 35 8.40 -15.80 -3.20
CA PHE A 35 8.22 -14.74 -4.20
C PHE A 35 7.23 -13.68 -3.73
N VAL A 36 6.10 -14.09 -3.14
CA VAL A 36 5.11 -13.15 -2.58
C VAL A 36 5.73 -12.34 -1.45
N LEU A 37 6.43 -12.97 -0.51
CA LEU A 37 7.09 -12.27 0.59
C LEU A 37 8.15 -11.28 0.09
N PHE A 38 8.88 -11.64 -0.95
CA PHE A 38 9.87 -10.75 -1.56
C PHE A 38 9.21 -9.55 -2.27
N TYR A 39 8.14 -9.80 -3.03
CA TYR A 39 7.34 -8.76 -3.66
C TYR A 39 6.76 -7.78 -2.62
N GLU A 40 6.19 -8.29 -1.53
CA GLU A 40 5.63 -7.47 -0.44
C GLU A 40 6.72 -6.66 0.27
N ALA A 41 7.92 -7.21 0.46
CA ALA A 41 9.05 -6.47 1.02
C ALA A 41 9.46 -5.30 0.13
N ILE A 42 9.54 -5.50 -1.19
CA ILE A 42 9.84 -4.43 -2.15
C ILE A 42 8.74 -3.36 -2.14
N ASN A 43 7.49 -3.79 -2.16
CA ASN A 43 6.32 -2.91 -2.08
C ASN A 43 6.37 -2.03 -0.81
N GLY A 44 6.69 -2.63 0.34
CA GLY A 44 6.84 -1.93 1.61
C GLY A 44 7.93 -0.85 1.60
N PHE A 45 9.04 -1.04 0.88
CA PHE A 45 10.08 -0.01 0.74
C PHE A 45 9.60 1.19 -0.09
N HIS A 46 8.90 0.96 -1.20
CA HIS A 46 8.31 2.02 -2.02
C HIS A 46 7.28 2.83 -1.24
N ASP A 47 6.36 2.17 -0.55
CA ASP A 47 5.33 2.84 0.26
C ASP A 47 5.92 3.61 1.43
N THR A 48 6.92 3.03 2.10
CA THR A 48 7.63 3.71 3.20
C THR A 48 8.29 4.98 2.68
N ALA A 49 9.02 4.92 1.57
CA ALA A 49 9.69 6.08 0.98
C ALA A 49 8.70 7.20 0.66
N ASN A 50 7.55 6.87 0.05
CA ASN A 50 6.50 7.83 -0.27
C ASN A 50 5.88 8.47 0.98
N ALA A 51 5.66 7.70 2.05
CA ALA A 51 5.04 8.18 3.28
C ALA A 51 5.99 9.07 4.11
N VAL A 52 7.27 8.71 4.22
CA VAL A 52 8.22 9.40 5.10
C VAL A 52 8.92 10.59 4.44
N ALA A 53 8.94 10.66 3.11
CA ALA A 53 9.65 11.71 2.37
C ALA A 53 9.28 13.13 2.84
N THR A 54 7.98 13.39 3.03
CA THR A 54 7.49 14.72 3.44
C THR A 54 7.96 15.10 4.85
N VAL A 55 7.78 14.20 5.82
CA VAL A 55 8.10 14.43 7.24
C VAL A 55 9.61 14.60 7.46
N ILE A 56 10.42 13.84 6.73
CA ILE A 56 11.89 13.93 6.77
C ILE A 56 12.35 15.23 6.09
N TYR A 57 11.81 15.56 4.91
CA TYR A 57 12.18 16.78 4.17
C TYR A 57 11.86 18.05 4.96
N THR A 58 10.70 18.10 5.63
CA THR A 58 10.32 19.23 6.51
C THR A 58 11.05 19.23 7.86
N ARG A 59 11.96 18.27 8.12
CA ARG A 59 12.65 18.07 9.40
C ARG A 59 11.71 17.97 10.60
N ALA A 60 10.50 17.47 10.38
CA ALA A 60 9.49 17.33 11.44
C ALA A 60 9.79 16.12 12.36
N MET A 61 10.50 15.11 11.84
CA MET A 61 10.85 13.88 12.55
C MET A 61 12.22 13.36 12.11
N ARG A 62 12.96 12.67 13.00
CA ARG A 62 14.19 11.97 12.65
C ARG A 62 13.88 10.78 11.72
N SER A 63 14.73 10.57 10.72
CA SER A 63 14.56 9.52 9.69
C SER A 63 14.29 8.13 10.29
N GLN A 64 15.06 7.71 11.31
CA GLN A 64 14.86 6.41 11.96
C GLN A 64 13.47 6.24 12.57
N LEU A 65 12.93 7.28 13.22
CA LEU A 65 11.59 7.22 13.82
C LEU A 65 10.52 7.21 12.74
N ALA A 66 10.72 7.96 11.65
CA ALA A 66 9.77 8.03 10.54
C ALA A 66 9.61 6.66 9.86
N VAL A 67 10.71 5.94 9.63
CA VAL A 67 10.69 4.59 9.04
C VAL A 67 10.01 3.59 9.96
N VAL A 68 10.32 3.61 11.26
CA VAL A 68 9.66 2.70 12.24
C VAL A 68 8.17 2.97 12.31
N MET A 69 7.76 4.25 12.38
CA MET A 69 6.35 4.63 12.36
C MET A 69 5.66 4.19 11.08
N ALA A 70 6.28 4.39 9.91
CA ALA A 70 5.73 3.94 8.64
C ALA A 70 5.49 2.42 8.62
N GLY A 71 6.43 1.61 9.12
CA GLY A 71 6.25 0.16 9.23
C GLY A 71 5.09 -0.22 10.15
N VAL A 72 4.98 0.41 11.33
CA VAL A 72 3.88 0.16 12.27
C VAL A 72 2.52 0.52 11.68
N PHE A 73 2.41 1.68 11.02
CA PHE A 73 1.16 2.11 10.39
C PHE A 73 0.81 1.30 9.14
N ASN A 74 1.80 0.86 8.35
CA ASN A 74 1.57 -0.04 7.22
C ASN A 74 1.00 -1.38 7.71
N PHE A 75 1.58 -1.95 8.77
CA PHE A 75 1.05 -3.15 9.42
C PHE A 75 -0.39 -2.98 9.91
N PHE A 76 -0.72 -1.87 10.57
CA PHE A 76 -2.10 -1.58 10.96
C PHE A 76 -3.03 -1.38 9.76
N GLY A 77 -2.54 -0.79 8.67
CA GLY A 77 -3.29 -0.65 7.42
C GLY A 77 -3.74 -2.00 6.88
N VAL A 78 -2.83 -2.98 6.85
CA VAL A 78 -3.15 -4.36 6.44
C VAL A 78 -4.15 -5.01 7.40
N LEU A 79 -3.98 -4.85 8.72
CA LEU A 79 -4.90 -5.43 9.70
C LEU A 79 -6.32 -4.85 9.65
N LEU A 80 -6.45 -3.54 9.42
CA LEU A 80 -7.74 -2.83 9.48
C LEU A 80 -8.47 -2.81 8.14
N GLY A 81 -7.74 -2.82 7.01
CA GLY A 81 -8.32 -2.63 5.68
C GLY A 81 -7.75 -3.54 4.58
N GLY A 82 -6.73 -4.34 4.88
CA GLY A 82 -6.06 -5.19 3.88
C GLY A 82 -6.98 -6.23 3.26
N LEU A 83 -7.97 -6.75 4.00
CA LEU A 83 -8.90 -7.76 3.49
C LEU A 83 -9.73 -7.23 2.31
N SER A 84 -10.19 -5.98 2.37
CA SER A 84 -10.97 -5.36 1.29
C SER A 84 -10.15 -5.22 0.01
N VAL A 85 -8.87 -4.84 0.14
CA VAL A 85 -7.94 -4.72 -0.99
C VAL A 85 -7.61 -6.10 -1.56
N ALA A 86 -7.32 -7.08 -0.71
CA ALA A 86 -7.07 -8.45 -1.12
C ALA A 86 -8.25 -9.03 -1.91
N TYR A 87 -9.48 -8.79 -1.45
CA TYR A 87 -10.69 -9.25 -2.15
C TYR A 87 -10.83 -8.62 -3.54
N ALA A 88 -10.54 -7.33 -3.67
CA ALA A 88 -10.56 -6.64 -4.97
C ALA A 88 -9.53 -7.23 -5.95
N ILE A 89 -8.31 -7.53 -5.49
CA ILE A 89 -7.27 -8.16 -6.31
C ILE A 89 -7.63 -9.60 -6.69
N VAL A 90 -8.20 -10.39 -5.79
CA VAL A 90 -8.66 -11.76 -6.11
C VAL A 90 -9.75 -11.76 -7.18
N HIS A 91 -10.66 -10.78 -7.16
CA HIS A 91 -11.70 -10.66 -8.19
C HIS A 91 -11.19 -10.15 -9.53
N LEU A 92 -10.02 -9.51 -9.52
CA LEU A 92 -9.28 -9.10 -10.70
C LEU A 92 -8.54 -10.26 -11.35
N LEU A 93 -8.04 -11.21 -10.54
CA LEU A 93 -7.44 -12.42 -11.11
C LEU A 93 -8.46 -13.11 -12.00
N PRO A 94 -8.09 -13.50 -13.23
CA PRO A 94 -8.94 -14.34 -14.06
C PRO A 94 -8.93 -15.73 -13.43
N THR A 95 -9.76 -15.93 -12.41
CA THR A 95 -9.82 -17.17 -11.61
C THR A 95 -10.18 -18.37 -12.47
N ASP A 96 -10.98 -18.17 -13.51
CA ASP A 96 -11.27 -19.17 -14.54
C ASP A 96 -10.01 -19.64 -15.28
N LEU A 97 -8.99 -18.78 -15.38
CA LEU A 97 -7.71 -19.01 -16.03
C LEU A 97 -6.67 -19.63 -15.08
N LEU A 98 -6.87 -19.59 -13.76
CA LEU A 98 -5.98 -20.23 -12.78
C LEU A 98 -6.50 -21.58 -12.29
N LEU A 99 -7.82 -21.77 -12.33
CA LEU A 99 -8.49 -22.96 -11.78
C LEU A 99 -8.76 -24.06 -12.82
N ASN A 100 -8.83 -23.72 -14.12
CA ASN A 100 -9.13 -24.70 -15.19
C ASN A 100 -7.90 -25.21 -15.96
N VAL A 101 -6.70 -24.75 -15.61
CA VAL A 101 -5.46 -25.15 -16.29
C VAL A 101 -4.69 -26.06 -15.34
N GLY A 102 -4.16 -27.17 -15.84
CA GLY A 102 -3.46 -28.16 -15.02
C GLY A 102 -2.44 -27.50 -14.09
N SER A 103 -2.25 -28.08 -12.89
CA SER A 103 -1.52 -27.49 -11.76
C SER A 103 -0.17 -26.86 -12.13
N ALA A 104 0.53 -27.43 -13.11
CA ALA A 104 1.80 -26.90 -13.64
C ALA A 104 1.67 -25.56 -14.38
N HIS A 105 0.63 -25.38 -15.20
CA HIS A 105 0.40 -24.13 -15.93
C HIS A 105 -0.05 -23.01 -14.99
N GLY A 106 -0.90 -23.32 -14.00
CA GLY A 106 -1.31 -22.39 -12.95
C GLY A 106 -0.12 -21.83 -12.16
N LEU A 107 0.78 -22.72 -11.73
CA LEU A 107 2.01 -22.33 -11.04
C LEU A 107 2.93 -21.48 -11.92
N ALA A 108 3.13 -21.86 -13.19
CA ALA A 108 3.93 -21.10 -14.13
C ALA A 108 3.41 -19.66 -14.30
N MET A 109 2.10 -19.48 -14.44
CA MET A 109 1.49 -18.15 -14.54
C MET A 109 1.72 -17.29 -13.29
N VAL A 110 1.56 -17.86 -12.09
CA VAL A 110 1.82 -17.15 -10.82
C VAL A 110 3.28 -16.72 -10.73
N PHE A 111 4.22 -17.60 -11.07
CA PHE A 111 5.64 -17.26 -11.07
C PHE A 111 5.99 -16.19 -12.10
N SER A 112 5.48 -16.29 -13.33
CA SER A 112 5.71 -15.28 -14.37
C SER A 112 5.17 -13.91 -13.97
N MET A 113 3.97 -13.87 -13.39
CA MET A 113 3.34 -12.64 -12.91
C MET A 113 4.14 -11.99 -11.78
N LEU A 114 4.50 -12.76 -10.75
CA LEU A 114 5.27 -12.26 -9.61
C LEU A 114 6.67 -11.82 -10.03
N LEU A 115 7.34 -12.59 -10.90
CA LEU A 115 8.68 -12.27 -11.39
C LEU A 115 8.67 -10.97 -12.20
N ALA A 116 7.72 -10.80 -13.12
CA ALA A 116 7.55 -9.57 -13.88
C ALA A 116 7.33 -8.36 -12.95
N ALA A 117 6.49 -8.54 -11.93
CA ALA A 117 6.19 -7.48 -10.98
C ALA A 117 7.40 -7.12 -10.10
N ILE A 118 8.17 -8.11 -9.64
CA ILE A 118 9.40 -7.92 -8.86
C ILE A 118 10.47 -7.21 -9.69
N ILE A 119 10.75 -7.69 -10.90
CA ILE A 119 11.77 -7.12 -11.78
C ILE A 119 11.46 -5.64 -12.05
N TRP A 120 10.19 -5.34 -12.36
CA TRP A 120 9.79 -3.96 -12.61
C TRP A 120 9.89 -3.08 -11.36
N ASN A 121 9.39 -3.53 -10.22
CA ASN A 121 9.48 -2.77 -8.96
C ASN A 121 10.92 -2.54 -8.49
N LEU A 122 11.82 -3.50 -8.70
CA LEU A 122 13.26 -3.32 -8.42
C LEU A 122 13.91 -2.38 -9.43
N GLY A 123 13.55 -2.49 -10.71
CA GLY A 123 14.04 -1.62 -11.77
C GLY A 123 13.68 -0.16 -11.50
N THR A 124 12.41 0.13 -11.20
CA THR A 124 11.96 1.50 -10.89
C THR A 124 12.61 2.04 -9.63
N TRP A 125 12.79 1.20 -8.61
CA TRP A 125 13.55 1.56 -7.42
C TRP A 125 15.00 1.91 -7.75
N TYR A 126 15.68 1.08 -8.53
CA TYR A 126 17.08 1.28 -8.93
C TYR A 126 17.26 2.58 -9.74
N PHE A 127 16.30 2.91 -10.61
CA PHE A 127 16.30 4.16 -11.37
C PHE A 127 15.71 5.36 -10.62
N GLY A 128 15.24 5.19 -9.38
CA GLY A 128 14.61 6.26 -8.59
C GLY A 128 13.31 6.80 -9.18
N LEU A 129 12.62 6.01 -10.01
CA LEU A 129 11.37 6.41 -10.64
C LEU A 129 10.19 6.20 -9.67
N PRO A 130 9.32 7.21 -9.48
CA PRO A 130 8.09 7.02 -8.71
C PRO A 130 7.18 6.07 -9.48
N ALA A 131 7.03 4.84 -8.97
CA ALA A 131 6.22 3.80 -9.57
C ALA A 131 5.18 3.28 -8.57
N SER A 132 4.06 2.78 -9.08
CA SER A 132 3.01 2.18 -8.28
C SER A 132 3.04 0.67 -8.44
N SER A 133 3.31 -0.05 -7.35
CA SER A 133 3.37 -1.50 -7.36
C SER A 133 2.01 -2.15 -7.69
N SER A 134 0.90 -1.50 -7.34
CA SER A 134 -0.45 -1.96 -7.75
C SER A 134 -0.61 -1.96 -9.27
N HIS A 135 -0.14 -0.93 -9.97
CA HIS A 135 -0.19 -0.88 -11.45
C HIS A 135 0.67 -1.97 -12.06
N THR A 136 1.85 -2.19 -11.48
CA THR A 136 2.77 -3.24 -11.90
C THR A 136 2.14 -4.63 -11.78
N LEU A 137 1.45 -4.91 -10.66
CA LEU A 137 0.76 -6.19 -10.48
C LEU A 137 -0.42 -6.34 -11.44
N ILE A 138 -1.24 -5.30 -11.63
CA ILE A 138 -2.35 -5.32 -12.59
C ILE A 138 -1.83 -5.56 -14.02
N GLY A 139 -0.74 -4.88 -14.41
CA GLY A 139 -0.10 -5.05 -15.72
C GLY A 139 0.44 -6.47 -15.91
N ALA A 140 1.02 -7.06 -14.87
CA ALA A 140 1.48 -8.45 -14.90
C ALA A 140 0.31 -9.45 -15.07
N ILE A 141 -0.82 -9.22 -14.39
CA ILE A 141 -2.06 -10.01 -14.55
C ILE A 141 -2.58 -9.94 -15.99
N ILE A 142 -2.62 -8.74 -16.58
CA ILE A 142 -3.04 -8.55 -17.97
C ILE A 142 -2.09 -9.26 -18.92
N GLY A 143 -0.77 -9.15 -18.68
CA GLY A 143 0.26 -9.80 -19.47
C GLY A 143 0.09 -11.33 -19.53
N ILE A 144 -0.06 -11.98 -18.38
CA ILE A 144 -0.27 -13.45 -18.34
C ILE A 144 -1.59 -13.85 -19.01
N GLY A 145 -2.66 -13.07 -18.83
CA GLY A 145 -3.95 -13.32 -19.45
C GLY A 145 -3.88 -13.26 -20.98
N LEU A 146 -3.17 -12.25 -21.50
CA LEU A 146 -2.96 -12.09 -22.94
C LEU A 146 -2.07 -13.20 -23.51
N THR A 147 -0.96 -13.53 -22.86
CA THR A 147 -0.09 -14.63 -23.29
C THR A 147 -0.84 -15.96 -23.30
N ASN A 148 -1.66 -16.24 -22.29
CA ASN A 148 -2.47 -17.46 -22.27
C ASN A 148 -3.51 -17.48 -23.40
N ALA A 149 -4.17 -16.36 -23.68
CA ALA A 149 -5.11 -16.25 -24.81
C ALA A 149 -4.43 -16.55 -26.15
N LEU A 150 -3.22 -16.01 -26.36
CA LEU A 150 -2.42 -16.26 -27.57
C LEU A 150 -2.00 -17.73 -27.70
N LEU A 151 -1.61 -18.38 -26.60
CA LEU A 151 -1.19 -19.78 -26.60
C LEU A 151 -2.35 -20.76 -26.79
N THR A 152 -3.53 -20.42 -26.28
CA THR A 152 -4.73 -21.29 -26.34
C THR A 152 -5.64 -21.00 -27.54
N GLY A 153 -5.38 -19.91 -28.28
CA GLY A 153 -6.21 -19.47 -29.40
C GLY A 153 -7.58 -18.92 -28.96
N THR A 154 -7.75 -18.64 -27.66
CA THR A 154 -9.01 -18.14 -27.10
C THR A 154 -9.19 -16.66 -27.43
N SER A 155 -10.43 -16.19 -27.57
CA SER A 155 -10.71 -14.78 -27.79
C SER A 155 -10.12 -13.93 -26.64
N VAL A 156 -9.40 -12.87 -26.98
CA VAL A 156 -8.75 -11.96 -26.02
C VAL A 156 -9.78 -11.31 -25.09
N VAL A 157 -11.00 -11.11 -25.59
CA VAL A 157 -12.10 -10.48 -24.85
C VAL A 157 -12.63 -11.40 -23.76
N ASP A 158 -12.77 -12.69 -24.04
CA ASP A 158 -13.20 -13.69 -23.06
C ASP A 158 -12.09 -14.02 -22.05
N ALA A 159 -10.84 -14.02 -22.50
CA ALA A 159 -9.69 -14.31 -21.66
C ALA A 159 -9.35 -13.19 -20.65
N LEU A 160 -9.61 -11.92 -21.00
CA LEU A 160 -9.23 -10.76 -20.18
C LEU A 160 -10.36 -10.18 -19.34
N ASN A 161 -11.58 -10.71 -19.42
CA ASN A 161 -12.72 -10.26 -18.63
C ASN A 161 -12.85 -8.71 -18.64
N ILE A 162 -12.85 -8.15 -19.87
CA ILE A 162 -12.70 -6.71 -20.18
C ILE A 162 -13.53 -5.77 -19.29
N PRO A 163 -14.79 -6.07 -18.92
CA PRO A 163 -15.57 -5.19 -18.04
C PRO A 163 -14.93 -4.98 -16.66
N LYS A 164 -14.34 -6.02 -16.06
CA LYS A 164 -13.65 -5.93 -14.76
C LYS A 164 -12.37 -5.10 -14.87
N MET A 165 -11.60 -5.32 -15.95
CA MET A 165 -10.40 -4.55 -16.25
C MET A 165 -10.72 -3.04 -16.33
N LEU A 166 -11.77 -2.69 -17.08
CA LEU A 166 -12.26 -1.31 -17.22
C LEU A 166 -12.65 -0.68 -15.88
N GLY A 167 -13.35 -1.41 -15.01
CA GLY A 167 -13.73 -0.92 -13.67
C GLY A 167 -12.51 -0.55 -12.81
N ILE A 168 -11.43 -1.32 -12.92
CA ILE A 168 -10.20 -1.09 -12.15
C ILE A 168 -9.40 0.08 -12.73
N PHE A 169 -9.26 0.17 -14.05
CA PHE A 169 -8.68 1.36 -14.69
C PHE A 169 -9.43 2.63 -14.30
N MET A 170 -10.77 2.58 -14.25
CA MET A 170 -11.58 3.71 -13.80
C MET A 170 -11.31 4.06 -12.33
N SER A 171 -11.24 3.08 -11.44
CA SER A 171 -10.87 3.32 -10.03
C SER A 171 -9.48 3.94 -9.90
N LEU A 172 -8.55 3.54 -10.76
CA LEU A 172 -7.17 4.02 -10.78
C LEU A 172 -7.06 5.48 -11.21
N VAL A 173 -7.89 5.90 -12.17
CA VAL A 173 -7.99 7.29 -12.62
C VAL A 173 -8.80 8.16 -11.64
N LEU A 174 -9.85 7.59 -11.04
CA LEU A 174 -10.70 8.31 -10.10
C LEU A 174 -10.01 8.54 -8.75
N SER A 175 -9.19 7.61 -8.27
CA SER A 175 -8.60 7.70 -6.93
C SER A 175 -7.69 8.93 -6.70
N PRO A 176 -6.81 9.35 -7.64
CA PRO A 176 -6.05 10.60 -7.47
C PRO A 176 -6.95 11.83 -7.47
N ILE A 177 -8.01 11.85 -8.28
CA ILE A 177 -8.95 12.98 -8.36
C ILE A 177 -9.67 13.14 -7.02
N VAL A 178 -10.23 12.05 -6.50
CA VAL A 178 -10.90 12.04 -5.19
C VAL A 178 -9.91 12.43 -4.09
N GLY A 179 -8.69 11.89 -4.12
CA GLY A 179 -7.62 12.26 -3.19
C GLY A 179 -7.30 13.75 -3.21
N LEU A 180 -7.16 14.34 -4.40
CA LEU A 180 -6.90 15.78 -4.59
C LEU A 180 -8.06 16.64 -4.06
N VAL A 181 -9.31 16.26 -4.33
CA VAL A 181 -10.49 16.99 -3.85
C VAL A 181 -10.55 16.98 -2.32
N ILE A 182 -10.36 15.81 -1.70
CA ILE A 182 -10.39 15.68 -0.24
C ILE A 182 -9.22 16.43 0.42
N ALA A 183 -8.00 16.25 -0.08
CA ALA A 183 -6.82 16.93 0.43
C ALA A 183 -6.93 18.46 0.27
N GLY A 184 -7.37 18.93 -0.91
CA GLY A 184 -7.61 20.34 -1.17
C GLY A 184 -8.69 20.93 -0.27
N GLY A 185 -9.79 20.20 -0.07
CA GLY A 185 -10.86 20.58 0.85
C GLY A 185 -10.38 20.70 2.30
N LEU A 186 -9.61 19.72 2.79
CA LEU A 186 -8.99 19.76 4.12
C LEU A 186 -8.07 20.98 4.29
N VAL A 187 -7.20 21.25 3.33
CA VAL A 187 -6.29 22.41 3.36
C VAL A 187 -7.08 23.72 3.37
N PHE A 188 -8.13 23.82 2.56
CA PHE A 188 -9.01 25.00 2.53
C PHE A 188 -9.69 25.23 3.87
N ILE A 189 -10.27 24.19 4.46
CA ILE A 189 -10.92 24.23 5.78
C ILE A 189 -9.92 24.63 6.87
N LEU A 190 -8.76 23.98 6.94
CA LEU A 190 -7.69 24.28 7.89
C LEU A 190 -7.22 25.74 7.76
N ARG A 191 -7.04 26.24 6.53
CA ARG A 191 -6.70 27.65 6.30
C ARG A 191 -7.81 28.58 6.80
N ARG A 192 -9.07 28.26 6.55
CA ARG A 192 -10.21 29.10 6.96
C ARG A 192 -10.35 29.22 8.47
N TYR A 193 -10.11 28.12 9.20
CA TYR A 193 -10.14 28.11 10.68
C TYR A 193 -8.87 28.71 11.31
N TRP A 194 -7.68 28.45 10.74
CA TRP A 194 -6.43 29.01 11.28
C TRP A 194 -6.29 30.52 10.99
N SER A 195 -6.88 31.05 9.92
CA SER A 195 -6.78 32.47 9.53
C SER A 195 -7.22 33.45 10.63
N GLY A 196 -8.14 33.04 11.52
CA GLY A 196 -8.61 33.86 12.65
C GLY A 196 -7.66 33.96 13.86
N ASN A 197 -6.59 33.17 13.92
CA ASN A 197 -5.73 33.11 15.12
C ASN A 197 -4.67 34.23 15.16
N LYS A 198 -4.63 35.01 16.25
CA LYS A 198 -3.61 36.06 16.54
C LYS A 198 -2.16 35.57 16.38
N LYS A 199 -1.92 34.26 16.49
CA LYS A 199 -0.60 33.64 16.28
C LYS A 199 -0.10 33.79 14.83
N ARG A 200 -0.98 33.71 13.82
CA ARG A 200 -0.61 33.81 12.40
C ARG A 200 -0.26 35.23 11.97
N ARG A 201 -1.02 36.23 12.44
CA ARG A 201 -0.68 37.67 12.31
C ARG A 201 0.72 37.99 12.84
N ARG A 202 1.15 37.30 13.90
CA ARG A 202 2.47 37.52 14.51
C ARG A 202 3.63 36.92 13.72
N ILE A 203 3.42 35.93 12.86
CA ILE A 203 4.53 35.21 12.17
C ILE A 203 5.32 36.16 11.25
N HIS A 204 4.66 37.16 10.66
CA HIS A 204 5.28 38.16 9.79
C HIS A 204 5.59 39.49 10.49
N MET A 205 5.23 39.64 11.77
CA MET A 205 5.47 40.88 12.52
C MET A 205 6.80 40.84 13.24
N THR A 206 7.58 41.90 13.04
CA THR A 206 8.82 42.14 13.75
C THR A 206 8.57 42.36 15.25
N PRO A 207 9.56 42.13 16.13
CA PRO A 207 9.41 42.33 17.58
C PRO A 207 8.90 43.74 17.95
N ALA A 208 9.35 44.78 17.22
CA ALA A 208 8.94 46.17 17.43
C ALA A 208 7.48 46.44 17.05
N GLU A 209 6.97 45.83 15.97
CA GLU A 209 5.56 45.93 15.59
C GLU A 209 4.64 45.20 16.58
N ARG A 210 5.10 44.07 17.13
CA ARG A 210 4.38 43.36 18.19
C ARG A 210 4.28 44.19 19.46
N GLU A 211 5.33 44.93 19.80
CA GLU A 211 5.39 45.81 20.97
C GLU A 211 4.49 47.05 20.84
N LYS A 212 4.33 47.59 19.62
CA LYS A 212 3.38 48.69 19.33
C LYS A 212 1.91 48.26 19.45
N LEU A 213 1.58 47.01 19.14
CA LEU A 213 0.20 46.49 19.16
C LEU A 213 -0.22 45.88 20.50
N ASP A 214 0.66 45.11 21.13
CA ASP A 214 0.37 44.40 22.39
C ASP A 214 0.88 45.17 23.64
N GLY A 215 1.61 46.28 23.44
CA GLY A 215 2.28 47.03 24.50
C GLY A 215 3.57 46.36 24.99
N LYS A 216 4.40 47.12 25.73
CA LYS A 216 5.62 46.59 26.37
C LYS A 216 5.27 45.42 27.29
N LYS A 217 5.77 44.21 26.98
CA LYS A 217 5.67 43.08 27.91
C LYS A 217 6.42 43.44 29.19
N LYS A 218 5.70 43.55 30.31
CA LYS A 218 6.34 43.66 31.63
C LYS A 218 7.21 42.41 31.85
N PRO A 219 8.47 42.57 32.31
CA PRO A 219 9.30 41.42 32.64
C PRO A 219 8.56 40.61 33.70
N ARG A 220 8.54 39.28 33.54
CA ARG A 220 8.09 38.38 34.62
C ARG A 220 8.96 38.72 35.82
N ARG A 221 8.36 39.24 36.89
CA ARG A 221 9.04 39.34 38.19
C ARG A 221 9.59 37.95 38.47
N SER A 222 10.91 37.82 38.51
CA SER A 222 11.57 36.74 39.21
C SER A 222 10.92 36.71 40.60
N GLY A 223 10.26 35.60 40.93
CA GLY A 223 9.79 35.39 42.29
C GLY A 223 10.99 35.56 43.24
N PRO A 224 10.80 36.20 44.42
CA PRO A 224 11.88 36.28 45.38
C PRO A 224 12.34 34.86 45.70
N GLY A 225 13.65 34.64 45.66
CA GLY A 225 14.24 33.37 46.02
C GLY A 225 13.72 32.92 47.38
N SER A 226 13.12 31.74 47.42
CA SER A 226 13.00 30.98 48.66
C SER A 226 14.30 30.21 48.85
N HIS A 227 15.01 30.62 49.89
CA HIS A 227 16.12 29.91 50.54
C HIS A 227 15.86 28.40 50.70
#